data_AF-A0A3N2R1D5-F1
#
_entry.id   AF-A0A3N2R1D5-F1
#
_cell.length_a   1.000
_cell.length_b   1.000
_cell.length_c   1.000
_cell.angle_alpha   90.00
_cell.angle_beta   90.00
_cell.angle_gamma   90.00
#
_symmetry.space_group_name_H-M   'P 1'
#
loop_
_entity.id
_entity.type
_entity.pdbx_description
1 polymer ?
#
loop_
_entity_poly.entity_id
_entity_poly.type
_entity_poly.pdbx_seq_one_letter_code
_entity_poly.pdbx_strand_id
1 'polypeptide(L)'
;MMLGWLVPRVLALVFPEGVKPLFALAFVATILMVVLSMAVWLGLYLWQGLTVAEYFAPGAWGALWHLMKLATASALIWGPVLVLSVAGLPRHWVEETW
;
A
#
# COMPACT_ATOMS: atom_id res chain seq x y z
N MET A 1 -2.44 -1.89 -10.12
CA MET A 1 -3.21 -0.71 -10.57
C MET A 1 -4.54 -0.57 -9.83
N MET A 2 -5.48 -1.51 -9.95
CA MET A 2 -6.81 -1.42 -9.28
C MET A 2 -6.72 -1.28 -7.76
N LEU A 3 -5.75 -1.95 -7.12
CA LEU A 3 -5.54 -1.86 -5.66
C LEU A 3 -5.20 -0.43 -5.19
N GLY A 4 -4.36 0.31 -5.93
CA GLY A 4 -4.01 1.69 -5.57
C GLY A 4 -5.18 2.67 -5.65
N TRP A 5 -6.23 2.32 -6.39
CA TRP A 5 -7.48 3.07 -6.47
C TRP A 5 -8.51 2.63 -5.43
N LEU A 6 -8.60 1.32 -5.19
CA LEU A 6 -9.60 0.73 -4.29
C LEU A 6 -9.26 0.97 -2.82
N VAL A 7 -7.99 0.79 -2.43
CA VAL A 7 -7.53 0.90 -1.04
C VAL A 7 -7.90 2.24 -0.39
N PRO A 8 -7.56 3.42 -0.96
CA PRO A 8 -7.90 4.69 -0.34
C PRO A 8 -9.41 4.95 -0.29
N ARG A 9 -10.19 4.45 -1.27
CA ARG A 9 -11.65 4.61 -1.29
C ARG A 9 -12.35 3.77 -0.23
N VAL A 10 -11.89 2.55 0.01
CA VAL A 10 -12.42 1.69 1.08
C VAL A 10 -12.07 2.26 2.45
N LEU A 11 -10.84 2.77 2.64
CA LEU A 11 -10.43 3.43 3.88
C LEU A 11 -11.22 4.72 4.15
N ALA A 12 -11.59 5.45 3.10
CA ALA A 12 -12.36 6.68 3.21
C ALA A 12 -13.78 6.47 3.76
N LEU A 13 -14.32 5.24 3.75
CA LEU A 13 -15.60 4.93 4.39
C LEU A 13 -15.53 4.93 5.92
N VAL A 14 -14.32 4.81 6.49
CA VAL A 14 -14.09 4.68 7.93
C VAL A 14 -13.45 5.94 8.51
N PHE A 15 -12.68 6.68 7.70
CA PHE A 15 -12.00 7.89 8.15
C PHE A 15 -12.92 9.11 8.15
N PRO A 16 -12.84 9.97 9.18
CA PRO A 16 -13.59 11.24 9.20
C PRO A 16 -13.15 12.16 8.06
N GLU A 17 -14.08 13.00 7.59
CA GLU A 17 -13.80 14.02 6.58
C GLU A 17 -12.85 15.09 7.15
N GLY A 18 -11.98 15.67 6.32
CA GLY A 18 -11.06 16.73 6.75
C GLY A 18 -9.61 16.54 6.34
N VAL A 19 -8.85 17.63 6.36
CA VAL A 19 -7.48 17.70 5.81
C VAL A 19 -6.49 16.86 6.64
N LYS A 20 -6.54 16.93 7.97
CA LYS A 20 -5.66 16.13 8.84
C LYS A 20 -5.94 14.62 8.71
N PRO A 21 -7.20 14.15 8.77
CA PRO A 21 -7.55 12.76 8.47
C PRO A 21 -7.13 12.30 7.07
N LEU A 22 -7.17 13.18 6.06
CA LEU A 22 -6.74 12.84 4.69
C LEU A 22 -5.26 12.43 4.63
N PHE A 23 -4.38 13.18 5.30
CA PHE A 23 -2.97 12.81 5.38
C PHE A 23 -2.76 11.49 6.12
N ALA A 24 -3.51 11.26 7.21
CA ALA A 24 -3.47 9.99 7.92
C ALA A 24 -3.95 8.82 7.04
N LEU A 25 -5.04 9.00 6.30
CA LEU A 25 -5.54 8.02 5.34
C LEU A 25 -4.51 7.74 4.24
N ALA A 26 -3.89 8.78 3.67
CA ALA A 26 -2.87 8.63 2.64
C ALA A 26 -1.68 7.81 3.16
N PHE A 27 -1.25 8.07 4.40
CA PHE A 27 -0.17 7.33 5.04
C PHE A 27 -0.55 5.86 5.29
N VAL A 28 -1.74 5.60 5.85
CA VAL A 28 -2.24 4.24 6.09
C VAL A 28 -2.39 3.48 4.77
N ALA A 29 -2.95 4.11 3.74
CA ALA A 29 -3.09 3.52 2.41
C ALA A 29 -1.71 3.19 1.80
N THR A 30 -0.71 4.04 2.02
CA THR A 30 0.68 3.79 1.57
C THR A 30 1.26 2.56 2.26
N ILE A 31 1.13 2.45 3.59
CA ILE A 31 1.58 1.28 4.34
C ILE A 31 0.91 0.00 3.82
N LEU A 32 -0.40 0.03 3.62
CA LEU A 32 -1.14 -1.12 3.10
C LEU A 32 -0.67 -1.51 1.69
N MET A 33 -0.42 -0.53 0.82
CA MET A 33 0.11 -0.80 -0.51
C MET A 33 1.52 -1.40 -0.48
N VAL A 34 2.36 -1.00 0.47
CA VAL A 34 3.68 -1.63 0.70
C VAL A 34 3.50 -3.08 1.12
N VAL A 35 2.66 -3.35 2.13
CA VAL A 35 2.39 -4.72 2.61
C VAL A 35 1.82 -5.60 1.51
N LEU A 36 0.86 -5.10 0.73
CA LEU A 36 0.30 -5.83 -0.41
C LEU A 36 1.37 -6.11 -1.49
N SER A 37 2.25 -5.15 -1.75
CA SER A 37 3.33 -5.33 -2.71
C SER A 37 4.34 -6.37 -2.23
N MET A 38 4.68 -6.39 -0.93
CA MET A 38 5.52 -7.42 -0.33
C MET A 38 4.89 -8.81 -0.48
N ALA A 39 3.58 -8.93 -0.24
CA ALA A 39 2.85 -10.19 -0.40
C ALA A 39 2.84 -10.67 -1.86
N VAL A 40 2.66 -9.77 -2.82
CA VAL A 40 2.74 -10.09 -4.26
C VAL A 40 4.13 -10.55 -4.64
N TRP A 41 5.18 -9.85 -4.23
CA TRP A 41 6.56 -10.25 -4.51
C TRP A 41 6.90 -11.60 -3.89
N LEU A 42 6.51 -11.83 -2.63
CA LEU A 42 6.69 -13.13 -1.99
C LEU A 42 5.94 -14.22 -2.77
N GLY A 43 4.68 -13.98 -3.14
CA GLY A 43 3.90 -14.92 -3.96
C GLY A 43 4.54 -15.22 -5.32
N LEU A 44 5.15 -14.24 -5.97
CA LEU A 44 5.90 -14.43 -7.21
C LEU A 44 7.14 -15.29 -6.99
N TYR A 45 7.88 -15.11 -5.89
CA TYR A 45 9.01 -15.97 -5.54
C TYR A 45 8.57 -17.41 -5.28
N LEU A 46 7.45 -17.59 -4.59
CA LEU A 46 6.88 -18.93 -4.37
C LEU A 46 6.44 -19.58 -5.68
N TRP A 47 5.83 -18.81 -6.59
CA TRP A 47 5.46 -19.29 -7.92
C TRP A 47 6.70 -19.74 -8.71
N GLN A 48 7.82 -19.00 -8.60
CA GLN A 48 9.08 -19.35 -9.26
C GLN A 48 9.77 -20.60 -8.70
N GLY A 49 9.18 -21.25 -7.69
CA GLY A 49 9.65 -22.52 -7.13
C GLY A 49 10.49 -22.37 -5.86
N LEU A 50 10.64 -21.14 -5.33
CA LEU A 50 11.28 -20.93 -4.05
C LEU A 50 10.32 -21.33 -2.91
N THR A 51 10.79 -22.02 -1.88
CA THR A 51 9.95 -22.27 -0.69
C THR A 51 10.03 -21.12 0.31
N VAL A 52 9.02 -20.98 1.17
CA VAL A 52 9.06 -19.99 2.27
C VAL A 52 10.27 -20.25 3.17
N ALA A 53 10.58 -21.51 3.48
CA ALA A 53 11.73 -21.85 4.32
C ALA A 53 13.05 -21.40 3.70
N GLU A 54 13.25 -21.61 2.40
CA GLU A 54 14.46 -21.18 1.68
C GLU A 54 14.57 -19.66 1.60
N TYR A 55 13.46 -18.96 1.36
CA TYR A 55 13.46 -17.50 1.29
C TYR A 55 13.90 -16.86 2.62
N PHE A 56 13.45 -17.43 3.74
CA PHE A 56 13.72 -16.91 5.08
C PHE A 56 14.96 -17.54 5.74
N ALA A 57 15.61 -18.54 5.11
CA ALA A 57 16.82 -19.21 5.61
C ALA A 57 18.00 -18.26 5.93
N PRO A 58 18.26 -17.18 5.15
CA PRO A 58 19.30 -16.21 5.49
C PRO A 58 18.98 -15.33 6.71
N GLY A 59 17.77 -15.42 7.25
CA GLY A 59 17.27 -14.65 8.38
C GLY A 59 16.08 -13.75 8.01
N ALA A 60 15.10 -13.68 8.92
CA ALA A 60 13.84 -12.96 8.67
C ALA A 60 14.03 -11.47 8.42
N TRP A 61 14.99 -10.84 9.09
CA TRP A 61 15.27 -9.41 8.92
C TRP A 61 15.76 -9.09 7.50
N GLY A 62 16.68 -9.90 6.96
CA GLY A 62 17.20 -9.72 5.60
C GLY A 62 16.12 -9.95 4.53
N ALA A 63 15.32 -11.00 4.72
CA ALA A 63 14.20 -11.33 3.83
C ALA A 63 13.14 -10.22 3.79
N LEU A 64 12.76 -9.67 4.96
CA LEU A 64 11.83 -8.56 5.06
C LEU A 64 12.40 -7.27 4.46
N TRP A 65 13.67 -6.97 4.70
CA TRP A 65 14.32 -5.80 4.12
C TRP A 65 14.36 -5.88 2.58
N HIS A 66 14.63 -7.06 2.02
CA HIS A 66 14.57 -7.28 0.58
C HIS A 66 13.16 -7.05 0.03
N LEU A 67 12.12 -7.63 0.66
CA LEU A 67 10.73 -7.39 0.27
C LEU A 67 10.34 -5.91 0.37
N MET A 68 10.79 -5.21 1.42
CA MET A 68 10.53 -3.78 1.59
C MET A 68 11.16 -2.96 0.46
N LYS A 69 12.40 -3.26 0.05
CA LYS A 69 13.04 -2.58 -1.08
C LYS A 69 12.28 -2.82 -2.39
N LEU A 70 11.84 -4.05 -2.65
CA LEU A 70 11.04 -4.40 -3.83
C LEU A 70 9.67 -3.71 -3.82
N ALA A 71 9.00 -3.71 -2.67
CA ALA A 71 7.72 -3.06 -2.49
C ALA A 71 7.83 -1.54 -2.69
N THR A 72 8.87 -0.92 -2.14
CA THR A 72 9.12 0.52 -2.30
C THR A 72 9.49 0.87 -3.74
N ALA A 73 10.31 0.06 -4.42
CA ALA A 73 10.62 0.26 -5.84
C ALA A 73 9.34 0.15 -6.71
N SER A 74 8.45 -0.78 -6.39
CA SER A 74 7.16 -0.91 -7.07
C SER A 74 6.22 0.27 -6.86
N ALA A 75 6.48 1.14 -5.87
CA ALA A 75 5.72 2.37 -5.66
C ALA A 75 5.80 3.33 -6.85
N LEU A 76 6.81 3.21 -7.71
CA LEU A 76 6.84 3.95 -8.98
C LEU A 76 5.65 3.59 -9.90
N ILE A 77 5.10 2.38 -9.74
CA ILE A 77 3.98 1.88 -10.55
C ILE A 77 2.65 2.26 -9.90
N TRP A 78 2.48 2.00 -8.60
CA TRP A 78 1.19 2.19 -7.92
C TRP A 78 1.05 3.53 -7.20
N GLY A 79 2.16 4.18 -6.84
CA GLY A 79 2.20 5.43 -6.07
C GLY A 79 1.46 6.58 -6.74
N PRO A 80 1.70 6.89 -8.04
CA PRO A 80 0.97 7.95 -8.73
C PRO A 80 -0.55 7.73 -8.73
N VAL A 81 -1.01 6.48 -8.91
CA VAL A 81 -2.43 6.13 -8.89
C VAL A 81 -3.05 6.31 -7.50
N LEU A 82 -2.30 5.96 -6.45
CA LEU A 82 -2.73 6.17 -5.06
C LEU A 82 -2.85 7.66 -4.74
N VAL A 83 -1.86 8.47 -5.14
CA VAL A 83 -1.89 9.93 -4.96
C VAL A 83 -3.09 10.54 -5.67
N LEU A 84 -3.32 10.19 -6.95
CA LEU A 84 -4.48 10.66 -7.71
C LEU A 84 -5.81 10.23 -7.07
N SER A 85 -5.87 9.02 -6.52
CA SER A 85 -7.08 8.51 -5.87
C SER A 85 -7.38 9.23 -4.55
N VAL A 86 -6.36 9.51 -3.73
CA VAL A 86 -6.49 10.29 -2.50
C VAL A 86 -6.86 11.74 -2.81
N ALA A 87 -6.21 12.36 -3.80
CA ALA A 87 -6.50 13.74 -4.22
C ALA A 87 -7.92 13.91 -4.78
N GLY A 88 -8.55 12.83 -5.25
CA GLY A 88 -9.94 12.83 -5.71
C GLY A 88 -10.99 12.65 -4.61
N LEU A 89 -10.60 12.31 -3.37
CA LEU A 89 -11.53 12.11 -2.25
C LEU A 89 -12.27 13.38 -1.83
N PRO A 90 -11.63 14.56 -1.69
CA PRO A 90 -12.29 15.78 -1.21
C PRO A 90 -13.46 16.25 -2.08
N ARG A 91 -13.52 15.82 -3.35
CA ARG A 91 -14.63 16.16 -4.25
C ARG A 91 -15.99 15.65 -3.77
N HIS A 92 -16.02 14.65 -2.89
CA HIS A 92 -17.26 14.00 -2.44
C HIS A 92 -17.61 14.31 -0.98
N TRP A 93 -16.84 15.15 -0.30
CA TRP A 93 -17.11 15.52 1.09
C TRP A 93 -18.32 16.42 1.19
N VAL A 94 -19.21 16.10 2.13
CA VAL A 94 -20.48 16.81 2.33
C VAL A 94 -20.38 17.72 3.56
N GLU A 95 -19.55 17.40 4.54
CA GLU A 95 -19.34 18.20 5.77
C GLU A 95 -17.84 18.43 6.04
N GLU A 96 -17.43 19.71 6.07
CA GLU A 96 -16.06 20.05 6.51
C GLU A 96 -15.99 20.01 8.04
N THR A 97 -15.47 18.91 8.60
CA THR A 97 -15.02 18.89 9.99
C THR A 97 -13.59 19.45 10.08
N TRP A 98 -13.48 20.67 10.62
CA TRP A 98 -12.23 21.44 10.79
C TRP A 98 -11.40 20.98 11.99
#